data_AF-A0A0C9UHL1-F1
#
_entry.id   AF-A0A0C9UHL1-F1
#
_cell.length_a   1.000
_cell.length_b   1.000
_cell.length_c   1.000
_cell.angle_alpha   90.00
_cell.angle_beta   90.00
_cell.angle_gamma   90.00
#
_symmetry.space_group_name_H-M   'P 1'
#
loop_
_entity.id
_entity.type
_entity.pdbx_description
1 polymer ?
#
loop_
_entity_poly.entity_id
_entity_poly.type
_entity_poly.pdbx_seq_one_letter_code
_entity_poly.pdbx_strand_id
1 'polypeptide(L)'
;MPSKRQGPVLTYVQRKVARIRARDRREGFNGDVDEVVEDLEEHCEGLATKWKKSKQAVLHAVCSPGRVARKKRSVNLVNAACQVDGWLRGDKLEITEEERLQFEAIQTSLKELGGAEAAKGLLEDLQAFLIKKAEELRDTKQKGRSLSTKAIVQDVTATVRAITDELRALNQRTGVEGFMFFSKPDKKFNFPPQVVTTEKAHRFLIHGVKKIPADLLKEFELFVVGDIEGLVMNHNECLKDTKGRILKELKAGLFEITGKELIMQYENYLKLVNDHGVALRNWPKDVLFVNPSKISNMFQLKLLLEALTDTNATKRCQWYHLSEDDWKKKKEEFRESVKSKGPRKRTRIEIPDDSKEESHTEEERPVKKKKKTAKASDSDKENQCTTDLEKVKKKTKEAEKKETEKDKEKDKTKKIGKKKTVQKKKEINA
;
A
#
# COMPACT_ATOMS: atom_id res chain seq x y z
N MET A 1 25.49 -12.11 -26.90
CA MET A 1 25.69 -11.35 -25.65
C MET A 1 26.58 -10.16 -25.99
N PRO A 2 26.06 -8.93 -26.09
CA PRO A 2 26.90 -7.77 -26.36
C PRO A 2 27.87 -7.57 -25.19
N SER A 3 29.18 -7.54 -25.50
CA SER A 3 30.24 -7.21 -24.56
C SER A 3 29.90 -5.88 -23.89
N LYS A 4 29.82 -5.86 -22.54
CA LYS A 4 29.68 -4.62 -21.78
C LYS A 4 30.93 -3.79 -22.06
N ARG A 5 30.81 -2.78 -22.91
CA ARG A 5 31.88 -1.81 -23.17
C ARG A 5 32.26 -1.19 -21.83
N GLN A 6 33.44 -1.54 -21.31
CA GLN A 6 34.01 -0.85 -20.17
C GLN A 6 34.33 0.56 -20.64
N GLY A 7 33.69 1.56 -20.02
CA GLY A 7 34.03 2.95 -20.28
C GLY A 7 35.51 3.22 -19.90
N PRO A 8 36.15 4.21 -20.53
CA PRO A 8 37.53 4.57 -20.24
C PRO A 8 37.71 4.90 -18.74
N VAL A 9 38.73 4.30 -18.11
CA VAL A 9 39.08 4.57 -16.72
C VAL A 9 39.71 5.96 -16.65
N LEU A 10 38.95 6.94 -16.15
CA LEU A 10 39.43 8.31 -15.99
C LEU A 10 40.44 8.40 -14.84
N THR A 11 41.53 9.13 -15.06
CA THR A 11 42.50 9.47 -14.01
C THR A 11 41.88 10.42 -12.97
N TYR A 12 42.51 10.57 -11.81
CA TYR A 12 42.03 11.49 -10.77
C TYR A 12 41.87 12.93 -11.27
N VAL A 13 42.86 13.42 -12.03
CA VAL A 13 42.84 14.77 -12.63
C VAL A 13 41.68 14.90 -13.62
N GLN A 14 41.47 13.91 -14.49
CA GLN A 14 40.34 13.90 -15.44
C GLN A 14 38.98 13.88 -14.72
N ARG A 15 38.85 13.14 -13.62
CA ARG A 15 37.62 13.15 -12.80
C ARG A 15 37.38 14.51 -12.13
N LYS A 16 38.43 15.23 -11.74
CA LYS A 16 38.32 16.59 -11.18
C LYS A 16 37.87 17.59 -12.26
N VAL A 17 38.50 17.57 -13.43
CA VAL A 17 38.12 18.41 -14.59
C VAL A 17 36.68 18.10 -15.05
N ALA A 18 36.29 16.83 -15.11
CA ALA A 18 34.93 16.44 -15.47
C ALA A 18 33.88 16.93 -14.46
N ARG A 19 34.20 16.93 -13.16
CA ARG A 19 33.33 17.49 -12.11
C ARG A 19 33.18 19.00 -12.24
N ILE A 20 34.28 19.72 -12.49
CA ILE A 20 34.25 21.17 -12.72
C ILE A 20 33.38 21.47 -13.95
N ARG A 21 33.64 20.85 -15.10
CA ARG A 21 32.80 21.03 -16.31
C ARG A 21 31.32 20.64 -16.11
N ALA A 22 31.04 19.64 -15.28
CA ALA A 22 29.66 19.26 -14.98
C ALA A 22 28.97 20.30 -14.07
N ARG A 23 29.72 20.92 -13.15
CA ARG A 23 29.24 22.03 -12.33
C ARG A 23 29.01 23.26 -13.20
N ASP A 24 29.99 23.68 -13.99
CA ASP A 24 29.89 24.87 -14.84
C ASP A 24 28.73 24.76 -15.85
N ARG A 25 28.48 23.56 -16.42
CA ARG A 25 27.29 23.32 -17.27
C ARG A 25 25.96 23.41 -16.52
N ARG A 26 25.94 22.99 -15.25
CA ARG A 26 24.75 23.09 -14.42
C ARG A 26 24.50 24.54 -14.02
N GLU A 27 25.55 25.26 -13.67
CA GLU A 27 25.50 26.70 -13.39
C GLU A 27 25.04 27.48 -14.62
N GLY A 28 25.58 27.19 -15.80
CA GLY A 28 25.12 27.79 -17.06
C GLY A 28 23.65 27.49 -17.38
N PHE A 29 23.23 26.22 -17.30
CA PHE A 29 21.83 25.84 -17.52
C PHE A 29 20.88 26.52 -16.51
N ASN A 30 21.27 26.61 -15.24
CA ASN A 30 20.45 27.30 -14.25
C ASN A 30 20.38 28.80 -14.55
N GLY A 31 21.46 29.42 -15.00
CA GLY A 31 21.46 30.81 -15.48
C GLY A 31 20.50 31.02 -16.65
N ASP A 32 20.51 30.13 -17.66
CA ASP A 32 19.57 30.18 -18.78
C ASP A 32 18.10 30.03 -18.32
N VAL A 33 17.84 29.20 -17.29
CA VAL A 33 16.50 29.04 -16.71
C VAL A 33 16.08 30.30 -15.94
N ASP A 34 16.98 30.90 -15.17
CA ASP A 34 16.74 32.12 -14.43
C ASP A 34 16.42 33.28 -15.40
N GLU A 35 17.14 33.40 -16.52
CA GLU A 35 16.86 34.37 -17.59
C GLU A 35 15.45 34.21 -18.16
N VAL A 36 15.02 32.97 -18.45
CA VAL A 36 13.65 32.70 -18.93
C VAL A 36 12.58 33.04 -17.88
N VAL A 37 12.87 32.83 -16.61
CA VAL A 37 11.94 33.18 -15.51
C VAL A 37 11.84 34.70 -15.37
N GLU A 38 12.96 35.41 -15.46
CA GLU A 38 12.99 36.88 -15.47
C GLU A 38 12.21 37.46 -16.66
N ASP A 39 12.42 36.93 -17.88
CA ASP A 39 11.65 37.31 -19.07
C ASP A 39 10.14 37.09 -18.88
N LEU A 40 9.75 35.95 -18.30
CA LEU A 40 8.36 35.63 -18.02
C LEU A 40 7.76 36.60 -17.01
N GLU A 41 8.51 36.97 -15.97
CA GLU A 41 8.10 37.94 -14.97
C GLU A 41 7.91 39.35 -15.57
N GLU A 42 8.84 39.80 -16.42
CA GLU A 42 8.74 41.08 -17.11
C GLU A 42 7.49 41.11 -18.02
N HIS A 43 7.25 40.03 -18.78
CA HIS A 43 6.04 39.89 -19.59
C HIS A 43 4.76 39.89 -18.72
N CYS A 44 4.79 39.22 -17.57
CA CYS A 44 3.67 39.23 -16.63
C CYS A 44 3.42 40.63 -16.03
N GLU A 45 4.46 41.41 -15.81
CA GLU A 45 4.40 42.77 -15.29
C GLU A 45 3.87 43.77 -16.35
N GLY A 46 4.29 43.61 -17.60
CA GLY A 46 3.71 44.32 -18.73
C GLY A 46 2.22 44.03 -18.90
N LEU A 47 1.81 42.76 -18.78
CA LEU A 47 0.40 42.36 -18.77
C LEU A 47 -0.35 42.90 -17.55
N ALA A 48 0.26 42.89 -16.36
CA ALA A 48 -0.34 43.41 -15.13
C ALA A 48 -0.67 44.91 -15.27
N THR A 49 0.27 45.70 -15.80
CA THR A 49 0.08 47.13 -16.08
C THR A 49 -1.00 47.35 -17.16
N LYS A 50 -0.93 46.60 -18.27
CA LYS A 50 -1.90 46.71 -19.38
C LYS A 50 -3.34 46.42 -18.95
N TRP A 51 -3.55 45.46 -18.04
CA TRP A 51 -4.87 45.02 -17.60
C TRP A 51 -5.28 45.50 -16.21
N LYS A 52 -4.46 46.35 -15.56
CA LYS A 52 -4.67 46.83 -14.18
C LYS A 52 -4.92 45.70 -13.18
N LYS A 53 -4.16 44.62 -13.27
CA LYS A 53 -4.21 43.47 -12.35
C LYS A 53 -2.91 43.37 -11.56
N SER A 54 -2.90 42.68 -10.43
CA SER A 54 -1.64 42.43 -9.70
C SER A 54 -0.73 41.47 -10.48
N LYS A 55 0.59 41.67 -10.40
CA LYS A 55 1.62 40.78 -10.98
C LYS A 55 1.37 39.32 -10.61
N GLN A 56 1.08 39.04 -9.34
CA GLN A 56 0.74 37.70 -8.85
C GLN A 56 -0.50 37.09 -9.53
N ALA A 57 -1.54 37.87 -9.81
CA ALA A 57 -2.75 37.36 -10.46
C ALA A 57 -2.47 36.96 -11.93
N VAL A 58 -1.62 37.71 -12.62
CA VAL A 58 -1.21 37.40 -13.99
C VAL A 58 -0.27 36.19 -14.01
N LEU A 59 0.73 36.16 -13.13
CA LEU A 59 1.67 35.04 -13.01
C LEU A 59 0.94 33.74 -12.67
N HIS A 60 -0.05 33.78 -11.77
CA HIS A 60 -0.91 32.63 -11.49
C HIS A 60 -1.73 32.21 -12.73
N ALA A 61 -2.25 33.16 -13.51
CA ALA A 61 -3.01 32.83 -14.72
C ALA A 61 -2.15 32.20 -15.83
N VAL A 62 -0.88 32.61 -15.95
CA VAL A 62 0.08 32.08 -16.94
C VAL A 62 0.65 30.73 -16.49
N CYS A 63 1.03 30.62 -15.22
CA CYS A 63 1.71 29.43 -14.67
C CYS A 63 0.76 28.32 -14.20
N SER A 64 -0.53 28.62 -13.97
CA SER A 64 -1.56 27.67 -13.56
C SER A 64 -2.67 27.53 -14.62
N PRO A 65 -2.38 27.01 -15.83
CA PRO A 65 -3.42 26.74 -16.84
C PRO A 65 -4.38 25.60 -16.46
N GLY A 66 -4.18 24.97 -15.30
CA GLY A 66 -4.98 23.86 -14.80
C GLY A 66 -6.44 24.21 -14.53
N ARG A 67 -7.32 23.21 -14.73
CA ARG A 67 -8.78 23.37 -14.52
C ARG A 67 -9.14 23.80 -13.11
N VAL A 68 -8.25 23.57 -12.15
CA VAL A 68 -8.38 23.89 -10.72
C VAL A 68 -8.57 25.39 -10.47
N ALA A 69 -8.02 26.26 -11.33
CA ALA A 69 -8.16 27.71 -11.21
C ALA A 69 -9.38 28.30 -11.93
N ARG A 70 -10.19 27.48 -12.62
CA ARG A 70 -11.39 27.98 -13.31
C ARG A 70 -12.42 28.38 -12.27
N LYS A 71 -12.50 29.69 -12.00
CA LYS A 71 -13.56 30.31 -11.21
C LYS A 71 -14.89 29.71 -11.66
N LYS A 72 -15.63 29.08 -10.73
CA LYS A 72 -16.96 28.53 -11.04
C LYS A 72 -17.76 29.67 -11.68
N ARG A 73 -18.32 29.45 -12.86
CA ARG A 73 -19.19 30.46 -13.49
C ARG A 73 -20.38 30.66 -12.55
N SER A 74 -20.66 31.92 -12.19
CA SER A 74 -21.86 32.24 -11.42
C SER A 74 -23.10 31.67 -12.11
N VAL A 75 -24.10 31.31 -11.33
CA VAL A 75 -25.36 30.85 -11.91
C VAL A 75 -25.99 32.03 -12.64
N ASN A 76 -26.36 31.81 -13.91
CA ASN A 76 -27.17 32.77 -14.64
C ASN A 76 -28.61 32.68 -14.13
N LEU A 77 -29.19 33.80 -13.70
CA LEU A 77 -30.55 33.89 -13.19
C LEU A 77 -31.59 33.29 -14.16
N VAL A 78 -31.45 33.52 -15.46
CA VAL A 78 -32.35 32.95 -16.47
C VAL A 78 -32.29 31.42 -16.46
N ASN A 79 -31.08 30.86 -16.34
CA ASN A 79 -30.90 29.41 -16.25
C ASN A 79 -31.39 28.84 -14.91
N ALA A 80 -31.50 29.64 -13.85
CA ALA A 80 -32.13 29.24 -12.60
C ALA A 80 -33.66 29.28 -12.74
N ALA A 81 -34.21 30.33 -13.36
CA ALA A 81 -35.65 30.48 -13.62
C ALA A 81 -36.21 29.34 -14.50
N CYS A 82 -35.49 28.91 -15.54
CA CYS A 82 -35.89 27.75 -16.36
C CYS A 82 -35.96 26.42 -15.56
N GLN A 83 -35.45 26.39 -14.33
CA GLN A 83 -35.45 25.18 -13.51
C GLN A 83 -36.60 25.08 -12.53
N VAL A 84 -37.36 26.16 -12.33
CA VAL A 84 -38.47 26.28 -11.36
C VAL A 84 -39.51 25.20 -11.54
N ASP A 85 -39.96 24.96 -12.77
CA ASP A 85 -40.96 23.91 -13.04
C ASP A 85 -40.46 22.51 -12.65
N GLY A 86 -39.16 22.24 -12.84
CA GLY A 86 -38.56 20.96 -12.44
C GLY A 86 -38.39 20.82 -10.93
N TRP A 87 -38.28 21.94 -10.20
CA TRP A 87 -38.28 21.94 -8.74
C TRP A 87 -39.69 21.68 -8.20
N LEU A 88 -40.71 22.38 -8.70
CA LEU A 88 -42.10 22.18 -8.28
C LEU A 88 -42.62 20.76 -8.54
N ARG A 89 -42.11 20.08 -9.57
CA ARG A 89 -42.41 18.66 -9.82
C ARG A 89 -41.70 17.68 -8.86
N GLY A 90 -40.73 18.14 -8.09
CA GLY A 90 -39.90 17.29 -7.23
C GLY A 90 -38.80 16.51 -7.98
N ASP A 91 -38.49 16.87 -9.22
CA ASP A 91 -37.56 16.09 -10.07
C ASP A 91 -36.08 16.27 -9.67
N LYS A 92 -35.74 17.31 -8.89
CA LYS A 92 -34.36 17.82 -8.79
C LYS A 92 -33.77 17.89 -7.38
N LEU A 93 -34.56 18.30 -6.40
CA LEU A 93 -34.15 18.46 -5.01
C LEU A 93 -35.34 18.14 -4.11
N GLU A 94 -35.08 17.70 -2.89
CA GLU A 94 -36.09 17.70 -1.83
C GLU A 94 -36.33 19.15 -1.42
N ILE A 95 -37.57 19.60 -1.48
CA ILE A 95 -37.98 20.99 -1.24
C ILE A 95 -38.90 20.97 -0.03
N THR A 96 -38.69 21.89 0.91
CA THR A 96 -39.60 22.06 2.05
C THR A 96 -40.91 22.70 1.60
N GLU A 97 -41.99 22.54 2.35
CA GLU A 97 -43.29 23.14 1.99
C GLU A 97 -43.20 24.67 1.87
N GLU A 98 -42.40 25.32 2.71
CA GLU A 98 -42.14 26.77 2.66
C GLU A 98 -41.43 27.18 1.35
N GLU A 99 -40.41 26.42 0.95
CA GLU A 99 -39.70 26.67 -0.30
C GLU A 99 -40.58 26.43 -1.52
N ARG A 100 -41.50 25.45 -1.43
CA ARG A 100 -42.49 25.19 -2.48
C ARG A 100 -43.42 26.38 -2.71
N LEU A 101 -43.92 26.99 -1.63
CA LEU A 101 -44.73 28.22 -1.72
C LEU A 101 -43.94 29.38 -2.36
N GLN A 102 -42.65 29.52 -2.02
CA GLN A 102 -41.78 30.52 -2.66
C GLN A 102 -41.59 30.24 -4.16
N PHE A 103 -41.42 28.98 -4.56
CA PHE A 103 -41.32 28.62 -5.98
C PHE A 103 -42.64 28.85 -6.75
N GLU A 104 -43.81 28.63 -6.12
CA GLU A 104 -45.12 28.91 -6.71
C GLU A 104 -45.35 30.42 -6.91
N ALA A 105 -44.94 31.23 -5.93
CA ALA A 105 -44.94 32.69 -6.05
C ALA A 105 -44.05 33.14 -7.21
N ILE A 106 -42.83 32.61 -7.30
CA ILE A 106 -41.89 32.86 -8.40
C ILE A 106 -42.49 32.46 -9.76
N GLN A 107 -43.12 31.29 -9.85
CA GLN A 107 -43.72 30.81 -11.09
C GLN A 107 -44.86 31.73 -11.55
N THR A 108 -45.67 32.22 -10.62
CA THR A 108 -46.77 33.15 -10.91
C THR A 108 -46.23 34.48 -11.42
N SER A 109 -45.25 35.07 -10.72
CA SER A 109 -44.59 36.31 -11.19
C SER A 109 -43.90 36.14 -12.54
N LEU A 110 -43.27 34.99 -12.81
CA LEU A 110 -42.67 34.70 -14.11
C LEU A 110 -43.71 34.63 -15.23
N LYS A 111 -44.91 34.09 -14.98
CA LYS A 111 -45.99 34.06 -15.97
C LYS A 111 -46.51 35.46 -16.27
N GLU A 112 -46.69 36.30 -15.25
CA GLU A 112 -47.12 37.69 -15.41
C GLU A 112 -46.10 38.54 -16.18
N LEU A 113 -44.80 38.30 -15.96
CA LEU A 113 -43.70 39.00 -16.63
C LEU A 113 -43.39 38.50 -18.05
N GLY A 114 -44.07 37.45 -18.54
CA GLY A 114 -43.87 36.93 -19.90
C GLY A 114 -42.80 35.83 -20.02
N GLY A 115 -42.43 35.16 -18.93
CA GLY A 115 -41.64 33.93 -18.92
C GLY A 115 -40.25 34.05 -18.28
N ALA A 116 -39.43 33.00 -18.45
CA ALA A 116 -38.10 32.87 -17.81
C ALA A 116 -37.07 33.91 -18.29
N GLU A 117 -37.24 34.46 -19.49
CA GLU A 117 -36.35 35.50 -20.02
C GLU A 117 -36.49 36.83 -19.26
N ALA A 118 -37.69 37.10 -18.73
CA ALA A 118 -37.98 38.26 -17.92
C ALA A 118 -37.60 38.09 -16.44
N ALA A 119 -36.80 37.07 -16.09
CA ALA A 119 -36.45 36.76 -14.70
C ALA A 119 -35.74 37.91 -13.96
N LYS A 120 -35.13 38.86 -14.68
CA LYS A 120 -34.53 40.08 -14.11
C LYS A 120 -35.54 41.05 -13.52
N GLY A 121 -36.83 40.93 -13.87
CA GLY A 121 -37.91 41.74 -13.33
C GLY A 121 -38.49 41.22 -12.00
N LEU A 122 -38.00 40.08 -11.49
CA LEU A 122 -38.45 39.56 -10.20
C LEU A 122 -37.96 40.43 -9.05
N LEU A 123 -38.64 40.36 -7.91
CA LEU A 123 -38.17 40.95 -6.66
C LEU A 123 -36.77 40.40 -6.32
N GLU A 124 -35.87 41.28 -5.85
CA GLU A 124 -34.46 40.95 -5.61
C GLU A 124 -34.28 39.76 -4.64
N ASP A 125 -35.13 39.65 -3.61
CA ASP A 125 -35.12 38.53 -2.67
C ASP A 125 -35.41 37.19 -3.35
N LEU A 126 -36.36 37.16 -4.30
CA LEU A 126 -36.71 35.97 -5.07
C LEU A 126 -35.61 35.61 -6.07
N GLN A 127 -34.93 36.61 -6.66
CA GLN A 127 -33.78 36.38 -7.52
C GLN A 127 -32.62 35.74 -6.75
N ALA A 128 -32.31 36.27 -5.56
CA ALA A 128 -31.27 35.74 -4.68
C ALA A 128 -31.60 34.30 -4.25
N PHE A 129 -32.86 34.04 -3.89
CA PHE A 129 -33.34 32.69 -3.58
C PHE A 129 -33.15 31.71 -4.74
N LEU A 130 -33.53 32.09 -5.97
CA LEU A 130 -33.33 31.25 -7.15
C LEU A 130 -31.86 30.93 -7.43
N ILE A 131 -30.98 31.94 -7.31
CA ILE A 131 -29.55 31.77 -7.51
C ILE A 131 -29.01 30.81 -6.45
N LYS A 132 -29.34 31.02 -5.17
CA LYS A 132 -28.92 30.15 -4.07
C LYS A 132 -29.37 28.70 -4.29
N LYS A 133 -30.63 28.46 -4.65
CA LYS A 133 -31.16 27.11 -4.90
C LYS A 133 -30.53 26.44 -6.12
N ALA A 134 -30.23 27.21 -7.16
CA ALA A 134 -29.51 26.70 -8.32
C ALA A 134 -28.03 26.38 -8.00
N GLU A 135 -27.40 27.13 -7.10
CA GLU A 135 -26.06 26.83 -6.57
C GLU A 135 -26.07 25.56 -5.73
N GLU A 136 -27.04 25.41 -4.83
CA GLU A 136 -27.26 24.18 -4.05
C GLU A 136 -27.44 22.98 -4.97
N LEU A 137 -28.28 23.08 -6.01
CA LEU A 137 -28.44 22.00 -6.99
C LEU A 137 -27.15 21.67 -7.74
N ARG A 138 -26.34 22.69 -8.11
CA ARG A 138 -25.04 22.45 -8.76
C ARG A 138 -24.08 21.74 -7.82
N ASP A 139 -24.04 22.15 -6.56
CA ASP A 139 -23.20 21.54 -5.53
C ASP A 139 -23.67 20.12 -5.20
N THR A 140 -24.98 19.86 -5.15
CA THR A 140 -25.54 18.51 -4.99
C THR A 140 -25.28 17.66 -6.22
N LYS A 141 -25.29 18.21 -7.45
CA LYS A 141 -24.86 17.46 -8.64
C LYS A 141 -23.37 17.16 -8.64
N GLN A 142 -22.56 18.04 -8.05
CA GLN A 142 -21.11 17.89 -7.97
C GLN A 142 -20.69 16.91 -6.85
N LYS A 143 -21.38 16.93 -5.70
CA LYS A 143 -21.08 16.12 -4.52
C LYS A 143 -21.93 14.85 -4.44
N GLY A 144 -23.09 14.86 -5.07
CA GLY A 144 -24.08 13.80 -5.00
C GLY A 144 -23.59 12.53 -5.66
N ARG A 145 -23.85 11.41 -4.99
CA ARG A 145 -23.56 10.08 -5.53
C ARG A 145 -24.45 9.85 -6.75
N SER A 146 -23.84 9.77 -7.93
CA SER A 146 -24.59 9.38 -9.13
C SER A 146 -25.19 7.99 -8.93
N LEU A 147 -26.48 7.82 -9.25
CA LEU A 147 -27.18 6.55 -9.01
C LEU A 147 -26.87 5.49 -10.07
N SER A 148 -26.43 5.90 -11.26
CA SER A 148 -26.12 4.96 -12.35
C SER A 148 -24.66 4.55 -12.34
N THR A 149 -24.38 3.24 -12.30
CA THR A 149 -23.03 2.69 -12.41
C THR A 149 -22.26 3.24 -13.62
N LYS A 150 -22.94 3.43 -14.76
CA LYS A 150 -22.32 4.00 -15.98
C LYS A 150 -21.87 5.44 -15.77
N ALA A 151 -22.71 6.26 -15.13
CA ALA A 151 -22.39 7.64 -14.83
C ALA A 151 -21.25 7.74 -13.80
N ILE A 152 -21.23 6.88 -12.78
CA ILE A 152 -20.11 6.79 -11.83
C ILE A 152 -18.81 6.43 -12.56
N VAL A 153 -18.80 5.40 -13.41
CA VAL A 153 -17.59 5.00 -14.17
C VAL A 153 -17.12 6.12 -15.09
N GLN A 154 -18.03 6.82 -15.77
CA GLN A 154 -17.69 7.95 -16.62
C GLN A 154 -17.09 9.11 -15.81
N ASP A 155 -17.67 9.42 -14.65
CA ASP A 155 -17.19 10.46 -13.75
C ASP A 155 -15.80 10.13 -13.18
N VAL A 156 -15.60 8.91 -12.69
CA VAL A 156 -14.29 8.41 -12.23
C VAL A 156 -13.27 8.49 -13.38
N THR A 157 -13.63 8.05 -14.59
CA THR A 157 -12.71 8.09 -15.74
C THR A 157 -12.34 9.53 -16.12
N ALA A 158 -13.30 10.46 -16.12
CA ALA A 158 -13.05 11.86 -16.39
C ALA A 158 -12.15 12.49 -15.32
N THR A 159 -12.38 12.16 -14.05
CA THR A 159 -11.62 12.65 -12.91
C THR A 159 -10.20 12.09 -12.90
N VAL A 160 -10.01 10.79 -13.10
CA VAL A 160 -8.69 10.15 -13.20
C VAL A 160 -7.88 10.72 -14.36
N ARG A 161 -8.53 10.98 -15.51
CA ARG A 161 -7.88 11.66 -16.63
C ARG A 161 -7.43 13.08 -16.27
N ALA A 162 -8.29 13.86 -15.61
CA ALA A 162 -7.93 15.21 -15.18
C ALA A 162 -6.74 15.20 -14.21
N ILE A 163 -6.75 14.31 -13.22
CA ILE A 163 -5.63 14.13 -12.26
C ILE A 163 -4.36 13.70 -13.00
N THR A 164 -4.47 12.82 -13.99
CA THR A 164 -3.33 12.39 -14.82
C THR A 164 -2.71 13.54 -15.58
N ASP A 165 -3.54 14.39 -16.19
CA ASP A 165 -3.09 15.56 -16.93
C ASP A 165 -2.41 16.57 -15.99
N GLU A 166 -2.98 16.81 -14.80
CA GLU A 166 -2.39 17.71 -13.78
C GLU A 166 -1.07 17.15 -13.21
N LEU A 167 -0.98 15.85 -12.94
CA LEU A 167 0.26 15.22 -12.48
C LEU A 167 1.37 15.32 -13.53
N ARG A 168 1.03 15.14 -14.82
CA ARG A 168 1.98 15.33 -15.93
C ARG A 168 2.39 16.79 -16.09
N ALA A 169 1.44 17.72 -16.01
CA ALA A 169 1.74 19.14 -16.07
C ALA A 169 2.61 19.59 -14.89
N LEU A 170 2.38 19.06 -13.69
CA LEU A 170 3.23 19.29 -12.52
C LEU A 170 4.65 18.76 -12.77
N ASN A 171 4.80 17.53 -13.26
CA ASN A 171 6.09 16.95 -13.60
C ASN A 171 6.83 17.76 -14.66
N GLN A 172 6.13 18.25 -15.69
CA GLN A 172 6.73 19.08 -16.73
C GLN A 172 7.20 20.44 -16.21
N ARG A 173 6.40 21.11 -15.35
CA ARG A 173 6.74 22.45 -14.82
C ARG A 173 7.80 22.43 -13.73
N THR A 174 7.81 21.40 -12.88
CA THR A 174 8.59 21.40 -11.63
C THR A 174 9.59 20.25 -11.54
N GLY A 175 9.51 19.27 -12.44
CA GLY A 175 10.29 18.03 -12.33
C GLY A 175 9.84 17.09 -11.21
N VAL A 176 8.76 17.41 -10.48
CA VAL A 176 8.20 16.54 -9.43
C VAL A 176 7.74 15.22 -10.04
N GLU A 177 8.23 14.11 -9.49
CA GLU A 177 7.90 12.77 -9.93
C GLU A 177 6.84 12.16 -9.02
N GLY A 178 5.90 11.42 -9.58
CA GLY A 178 4.81 10.82 -8.82
C GLY A 178 4.17 9.63 -9.52
N PHE A 179 3.47 8.81 -8.74
CA PHE A 179 2.62 7.76 -9.24
C PHE A 179 1.34 7.66 -8.43
N MET A 180 0.28 7.13 -9.05
CA MET A 180 -1.04 6.95 -8.45
C MET A 180 -1.64 5.63 -8.92
N PHE A 181 -2.38 5.00 -8.02
CA PHE A 181 -3.14 3.77 -8.27
C PHE A 181 -4.62 4.04 -8.05
N PHE A 182 -5.43 3.65 -9.03
CA PHE A 182 -6.89 3.73 -8.94
C PHE A 182 -7.46 2.32 -9.04
N SER A 183 -8.06 1.86 -7.94
CA SER A 183 -8.75 0.57 -7.87
C SER A 183 -10.26 0.78 -7.83
N LYS A 184 -11.00 -0.24 -8.27
CA LYS A 184 -12.44 -0.32 -8.02
C LYS A 184 -12.71 -0.61 -6.53
N PRO A 185 -13.83 -0.14 -5.98
CA PRO A 185 -14.20 -0.40 -4.59
C PRO A 185 -14.79 -1.80 -4.37
N ASP A 186 -15.42 -2.39 -5.39
CA ASP A 186 -16.12 -3.68 -5.30
C ASP A 186 -15.97 -4.47 -6.61
N LYS A 187 -16.15 -5.80 -6.55
CA LYS A 187 -16.12 -6.72 -7.69
C LYS A 187 -17.18 -6.40 -8.73
N LYS A 188 -18.33 -5.85 -8.31
CA LYS A 188 -19.45 -5.48 -9.21
C LYS A 188 -19.18 -4.19 -9.98
N PHE A 189 -18.20 -3.39 -9.56
CA PHE A 189 -17.92 -2.11 -10.18
C PHE A 189 -17.06 -2.31 -11.44
N ASN A 190 -17.61 -2.06 -12.62
CA ASN A 190 -16.92 -2.25 -13.90
C ASN A 190 -15.99 -1.07 -14.23
N PHE A 191 -14.96 -0.88 -13.40
CA PHE A 191 -13.89 0.09 -13.63
C PHE A 191 -12.56 -0.64 -13.76
N PRO A 192 -11.87 -0.53 -14.91
CA PRO A 192 -10.56 -1.14 -15.06
C PRO A 192 -9.57 -0.40 -14.15
N PRO A 193 -8.79 -1.12 -13.33
CA PRO A 193 -7.76 -0.51 -12.52
C PRO A 193 -6.80 0.31 -13.39
N GLN A 194 -6.45 1.52 -12.94
CA GLN A 194 -5.54 2.41 -13.68
C GLN A 194 -4.27 2.71 -12.88
N VAL A 195 -3.13 2.63 -13.57
CA VAL A 195 -1.84 3.11 -13.07
C VAL A 195 -1.51 4.41 -13.79
N VAL A 196 -1.15 5.44 -13.02
CA VAL A 196 -0.60 6.69 -13.56
C VAL A 196 0.78 6.87 -12.96
N THR A 197 1.81 6.98 -13.78
CA THR A 197 3.20 7.14 -13.33
C THR A 197 3.93 8.16 -14.19
N THR A 198 4.72 9.03 -13.58
CA THR A 198 5.78 9.78 -14.28
C THR A 198 6.97 8.85 -14.57
N GLU A 199 7.88 9.27 -15.44
CA GLU A 199 8.90 8.37 -15.99
C GLU A 199 9.88 7.84 -14.93
N LYS A 200 10.39 8.68 -14.03
CA LYS A 200 11.33 8.21 -12.99
C LYS A 200 10.61 7.45 -11.89
N ALA A 201 9.38 7.85 -11.55
CA ALA A 201 8.54 7.09 -10.62
C ALA A 201 8.28 5.67 -11.14
N HIS A 202 8.00 5.51 -12.44
CA HIS A 202 7.86 4.20 -13.07
C HIS A 202 9.12 3.34 -12.94
N ARG A 203 10.30 3.92 -13.24
CA ARG A 203 11.59 3.24 -13.09
C ARG A 203 11.88 2.88 -11.63
N PHE A 204 11.51 3.73 -10.68
CA PHE A 204 11.64 3.45 -9.24
C PHE A 204 10.78 2.25 -8.83
N LEU A 205 9.54 2.12 -9.30
CA LEU A 205 8.72 0.95 -9.01
C LEU A 205 9.38 -0.34 -9.54
N ILE A 206 9.90 -0.32 -10.76
CA ILE A 206 10.55 -1.50 -11.35
C ILE A 206 11.89 -1.83 -10.69
N HIS A 207 12.74 -0.85 -10.42
CA HIS A 207 14.11 -1.09 -9.97
C HIS A 207 14.28 -0.98 -8.45
N GLY A 208 13.59 -0.03 -7.82
CA GLY A 208 13.59 0.18 -6.38
C GLY A 208 12.67 -0.80 -5.66
N VAL A 209 11.39 -0.82 -6.05
CA VAL A 209 10.39 -1.72 -5.43
C VAL A 209 10.48 -3.15 -5.99
N LYS A 210 11.12 -3.33 -7.16
CA LYS A 210 11.25 -4.63 -7.84
C LYS A 210 9.90 -5.25 -8.21
N LYS A 211 8.92 -4.41 -8.51
CA LYS A 211 7.59 -4.84 -8.95
C LYS A 211 7.17 -4.07 -10.19
N ILE A 212 6.46 -4.76 -11.08
CA ILE A 212 5.82 -4.12 -12.22
C ILE A 212 4.62 -3.32 -11.66
N PRO A 213 4.43 -2.04 -12.04
CA PRO A 213 3.35 -1.22 -11.49
C PRO A 213 1.96 -1.83 -11.64
N ALA A 214 1.71 -2.56 -12.73
CA ALA A 214 0.45 -3.27 -12.95
C ALA A 214 0.21 -4.41 -11.94
N ASP A 215 1.27 -5.08 -11.48
CA ASP A 215 1.15 -6.13 -10.46
C ASP A 215 0.96 -5.52 -9.07
N LEU A 216 1.64 -4.41 -8.77
CA LEU A 216 1.41 -3.66 -7.54
C LEU A 216 -0.03 -3.12 -7.47
N LEU A 217 -0.60 -2.67 -8.60
CA LEU A 217 -2.00 -2.28 -8.68
C LEU A 217 -2.96 -3.46 -8.45
N LYS A 218 -2.65 -4.66 -8.96
CA LYS A 218 -3.47 -5.85 -8.68
C LYS A 218 -3.43 -6.25 -7.21
N GLU A 219 -2.25 -6.17 -6.57
CA GLU A 219 -2.11 -6.39 -5.12
C GLU A 219 -2.93 -5.36 -4.33
N PHE A 220 -2.85 -4.09 -4.73
CA PHE A 220 -3.65 -3.02 -4.15
C PHE A 220 -5.16 -3.23 -4.35
N GLU A 221 -5.60 -3.62 -5.55
CA GLU A 221 -7.00 -3.95 -5.83
C GLU A 221 -7.47 -5.15 -5.02
N LEU A 222 -6.65 -6.20 -4.89
CA LEU A 222 -6.96 -7.36 -4.08
C LEU A 222 -7.12 -7.00 -2.60
N PHE A 223 -6.31 -6.06 -2.11
CA PHE A 223 -6.46 -5.52 -0.76
C PHE A 223 -7.77 -4.75 -0.58
N VAL A 224 -8.07 -3.81 -1.49
CA VAL A 224 -9.29 -2.96 -1.41
C VAL A 224 -10.57 -3.78 -1.59
N VAL A 225 -10.62 -4.66 -2.59
CA VAL A 225 -11.84 -5.40 -2.97
C VAL A 225 -12.02 -6.67 -2.16
N GLY A 226 -10.91 -7.29 -1.73
CA GLY A 226 -10.95 -8.58 -1.05
C GLY A 226 -11.21 -8.48 0.44
N ASP A 227 -11.18 -7.28 1.04
CA ASP A 227 -11.18 -7.06 2.49
C ASP A 227 -10.13 -7.93 3.19
N ILE A 228 -9.05 -8.25 2.47
CA ILE A 228 -8.00 -9.14 2.94
C ILE A 228 -6.94 -8.27 3.61
N GLU A 229 -7.29 -7.69 4.76
CA GLU A 229 -6.32 -7.06 5.67
C GLU A 229 -5.12 -7.99 5.94
N GLY A 230 -5.34 -9.31 5.88
CA GLY A 230 -4.32 -10.34 6.07
C GLY A 230 -3.34 -10.58 4.92
N LEU A 231 -3.49 -9.98 3.73
CA LEU A 231 -2.58 -10.24 2.58
C LEU A 231 -1.44 -9.24 2.48
N VAL A 232 -1.56 -8.08 3.14
CA VAL A 232 -0.49 -7.08 3.29
C VAL A 232 0.41 -7.39 4.49
N MET A 233 -0.04 -8.25 5.40
CA MET A 233 0.79 -8.74 6.50
C MET A 233 2.02 -9.44 5.92
N ASN A 234 3.20 -9.06 6.41
CA ASN A 234 4.43 -9.76 6.10
C ASN A 234 4.21 -11.26 6.37
N HIS A 235 4.76 -12.16 5.55
CA HIS A 235 4.61 -13.61 5.78
C HIS A 235 4.95 -13.98 7.25
N ASN A 236 5.94 -13.30 7.82
CA ASN A 236 6.33 -13.45 9.23
C ASN A 236 5.27 -12.93 10.22
N GLU A 237 4.55 -11.86 9.90
CA GLU A 237 3.45 -11.35 10.71
C GLU A 237 2.25 -12.30 10.67
N CYS A 238 1.87 -12.80 9.49
CA CYS A 238 0.87 -13.86 9.39
C CYS A 238 1.26 -15.09 10.22
N LEU A 239 2.54 -15.50 10.17
CA LEU A 239 3.03 -16.63 10.96
C LEU A 239 2.89 -16.34 12.45
N LYS A 240 3.30 -15.15 12.91
CA LYS A 240 3.19 -14.73 14.31
C LYS A 240 1.74 -14.66 14.79
N ASP A 241 0.85 -14.06 14.01
CA ASP A 241 -0.57 -13.95 14.35
C ASP A 241 -1.23 -15.33 14.43
N THR A 242 -1.02 -16.17 13.41
CA THR A 242 -1.56 -17.53 13.38
C THR A 242 -1.06 -18.37 14.57
N LYS A 243 0.24 -18.27 14.90
CA LYS A 243 0.83 -18.90 16.10
C LYS A 243 0.19 -18.38 17.40
N GLY A 244 -0.02 -17.07 17.49
CA GLY A 244 -0.67 -16.43 18.64
C GLY A 244 -2.08 -16.95 18.86
N ARG A 245 -2.88 -17.06 17.78
CA ARG A 245 -4.24 -17.61 17.82
C ARG A 245 -4.25 -19.07 18.28
N ILE A 246 -3.41 -19.92 17.69
CA ILE A 246 -3.28 -21.34 18.08
C ILE A 246 -2.91 -21.47 19.56
N LEU A 247 -1.95 -20.69 20.04
CA LEU A 247 -1.54 -20.72 21.45
C LEU A 247 -2.67 -20.24 22.37
N LYS A 248 -3.47 -19.26 21.95
CA LYS A 248 -4.63 -18.77 22.70
C LYS A 248 -5.71 -19.84 22.82
N GLU A 249 -6.06 -20.50 21.72
CA GLU A 249 -7.05 -21.59 21.71
C GLU A 249 -6.60 -22.79 22.54
N LEU A 250 -5.33 -23.21 22.41
CA LEU A 250 -4.79 -24.31 23.21
C LEU A 250 -4.78 -24.01 24.71
N LYS A 251 -4.43 -22.78 25.10
CA LYS A 251 -4.48 -22.32 26.49
C LYS A 251 -5.91 -22.24 27.01
N ALA A 252 -6.84 -21.70 26.22
CA ALA A 252 -8.24 -21.60 26.59
C ALA A 252 -8.86 -22.98 26.83
N GLY A 253 -8.64 -23.93 25.92
CA GLY A 253 -9.14 -25.30 26.11
C GLY A 253 -8.49 -26.03 27.28
N LEU A 254 -7.20 -25.78 27.57
CA LEU A 254 -6.54 -26.39 28.73
C LEU A 254 -7.09 -25.82 30.04
N PHE A 255 -7.33 -24.51 30.09
CA PHE A 255 -7.94 -23.81 31.22
C PHE A 255 -9.37 -24.28 31.47
N GLU A 256 -10.17 -24.44 30.41
CA GLU A 256 -11.57 -24.89 30.49
C GLU A 256 -11.69 -26.26 31.18
N ILE A 257 -10.75 -27.18 30.91
CA ILE A 257 -10.80 -28.54 31.46
C ILE A 257 -10.17 -28.67 32.84
N THR A 258 -9.09 -27.92 33.11
CA THR A 258 -8.34 -28.04 34.36
C THR A 258 -8.73 -27.00 35.42
N GLY A 259 -9.39 -25.91 35.03
CA GLY A 259 -9.69 -24.75 35.88
C GLY A 259 -8.45 -23.98 36.34
N LYS A 260 -7.27 -24.27 35.76
CA LYS A 260 -5.98 -23.70 36.19
C LYS A 260 -5.23 -23.15 34.98
N GLU A 261 -4.53 -22.03 35.18
CA GLU A 261 -3.69 -21.45 34.13
C GLU A 261 -2.37 -22.24 34.02
N LEU A 262 -2.40 -23.33 33.25
CA LEU A 262 -1.25 -24.18 33.01
C LEU A 262 -0.56 -23.82 31.69
N ILE A 263 0.77 -23.88 31.69
CA ILE A 263 1.58 -23.69 30.48
C ILE A 263 1.85 -25.06 29.85
N MET A 264 1.42 -25.26 28.61
CA MET A 264 1.66 -26.51 27.88
C MET A 264 3.16 -26.71 27.60
N GLN A 265 3.75 -27.75 28.20
CA GLN A 265 5.14 -28.15 27.98
C GLN A 265 5.22 -29.26 26.93
N TYR A 266 5.43 -28.91 25.66
CA TYR A 266 5.46 -29.89 24.54
C TYR A 266 6.55 -30.97 24.71
N GLU A 267 7.74 -30.60 25.19
CA GLU A 267 8.86 -31.55 25.39
C GLU A 267 8.64 -32.51 26.57
N ASN A 268 7.84 -32.08 27.54
CA ASN A 268 7.45 -32.86 28.71
C ASN A 268 5.95 -33.14 28.71
N TYR A 269 5.36 -33.34 27.53
CA TYR A 269 3.90 -33.49 27.42
C TYR A 269 3.38 -34.66 28.27
N LEU A 270 4.11 -35.78 28.31
CA LEU A 270 3.78 -36.93 29.17
C LEU A 270 3.73 -36.57 30.66
N LYS A 271 4.54 -35.61 31.12
CA LYS A 271 4.50 -35.13 32.50
C LYS A 271 3.21 -34.36 32.77
N LEU A 272 2.80 -33.48 31.85
CA LEU A 272 1.52 -32.75 31.93
C LEU A 272 0.34 -33.73 32.01
N VAL A 273 0.35 -34.76 31.15
CA VAL A 273 -0.67 -35.83 31.13
C VAL A 273 -0.66 -36.61 32.44
N ASN A 274 0.52 -37.00 32.95
CA ASN A 274 0.65 -37.73 34.21
C ASN A 274 0.17 -36.92 35.43
N ASP A 275 0.48 -35.62 35.48
CA ASP A 275 0.23 -34.79 36.66
C ASP A 275 -1.24 -34.34 36.73
N HIS A 276 -1.90 -34.15 35.58
CA HIS A 276 -3.25 -33.57 35.52
C HIS A 276 -4.32 -34.50 34.93
N GLY A 277 -3.96 -35.64 34.35
CA GLY A 277 -4.92 -36.57 33.75
C GLY A 277 -5.61 -36.03 32.49
N VAL A 278 -5.05 -34.99 31.86
CA VAL A 278 -5.59 -34.40 30.63
C VAL A 278 -4.75 -34.75 29.42
N ALA A 279 -5.41 -35.05 28.30
CA ALA A 279 -4.76 -35.28 27.02
C ALA A 279 -5.46 -34.50 25.91
N LEU A 280 -4.73 -34.27 24.82
CA LEU A 280 -5.23 -33.63 23.61
C LEU A 280 -5.65 -34.71 22.60
N ARG A 281 -6.90 -34.67 22.14
CA ARG A 281 -7.44 -35.60 21.13
C ARG A 281 -7.38 -34.96 19.75
N ASN A 282 -7.39 -35.80 18.70
CA ASN A 282 -7.57 -35.37 17.31
C ASN A 282 -6.53 -34.35 16.81
N TRP A 283 -5.29 -34.44 17.29
CA TRP A 283 -4.21 -33.65 16.71
C TRP A 283 -4.02 -34.03 15.22
N PRO A 284 -3.92 -33.07 14.29
CA PRO A 284 -3.77 -33.37 12.86
C PRO A 284 -2.54 -34.24 12.57
N LYS A 285 -2.71 -35.33 11.83
CA LYS A 285 -1.63 -36.30 11.53
C LYS A 285 -0.49 -35.69 10.71
N ASP A 286 -0.79 -34.68 9.89
CA ASP A 286 0.18 -34.01 9.01
C ASP A 286 0.97 -32.89 9.72
N VAL A 287 0.66 -32.62 11.00
CA VAL A 287 1.31 -31.58 11.80
C VAL A 287 2.13 -32.22 12.91
N LEU A 288 3.43 -31.93 12.94
CA LEU A 288 4.32 -32.41 13.99
C LEU A 288 3.84 -31.91 15.36
N PHE A 289 3.82 -32.81 16.36
CA PHE A 289 3.44 -32.48 17.73
C PHE A 289 4.58 -31.73 18.44
N VAL A 290 4.74 -30.45 18.10
CA VAL A 290 5.76 -29.53 18.63
C VAL A 290 5.11 -28.19 18.99
N ASN A 291 5.84 -27.35 19.75
CA ASN A 291 5.36 -26.00 20.05
C ASN A 291 5.06 -25.24 18.74
N PRO A 292 3.86 -24.63 18.58
CA PRO A 292 3.48 -23.85 17.39
C PRO A 292 4.52 -22.81 16.97
N SER A 293 5.26 -22.26 17.94
CA SER A 293 6.37 -21.32 17.69
C SER A 293 7.48 -21.92 16.81
N LYS A 294 7.75 -23.23 16.93
CA LYS A 294 8.75 -23.97 16.17
C LYS A 294 8.25 -24.38 14.77
N ILE A 295 6.95 -24.28 14.47
CA ILE A 295 6.39 -24.59 13.15
C ILE A 295 6.67 -23.41 12.22
N SER A 296 7.43 -23.63 11.15
CA SER A 296 7.75 -22.59 10.15
C SER A 296 6.78 -22.58 8.97
N ASN A 297 6.05 -23.68 8.73
CA ASN A 297 5.16 -23.82 7.59
C ASN A 297 3.76 -23.26 7.89
N MET A 298 3.36 -22.24 7.11
CA MET A 298 2.03 -21.62 7.21
C MET A 298 0.89 -22.61 6.99
N PHE A 299 1.05 -23.57 6.08
CA PHE A 299 0.02 -24.56 5.79
C PHE A 299 -0.29 -25.44 7.00
N GLN A 300 0.76 -25.93 7.70
CA GLN A 300 0.61 -26.73 8.92
C GLN A 300 -0.04 -25.92 10.05
N LEU A 301 0.29 -24.64 10.19
CA LEU A 301 -0.35 -23.77 11.17
C LEU A 301 -1.83 -23.56 10.87
N LYS A 302 -2.20 -23.35 9.59
CA LYS A 302 -3.61 -23.22 9.20
C LYS A 302 -4.40 -24.50 9.46
N LEU A 303 -3.84 -25.66 9.10
CA LEU A 303 -4.46 -26.96 9.36
C LEU A 303 -4.66 -27.22 10.86
N LEU A 304 -3.69 -26.82 11.68
CA LEU A 304 -3.80 -26.91 13.14
C LEU A 304 -4.85 -25.94 13.70
N LEU A 305 -4.88 -24.70 13.21
CA LEU A 305 -5.89 -23.72 13.63
C LEU A 305 -7.29 -24.20 13.27
N GLU A 306 -7.49 -24.68 12.04
CA GLU A 306 -8.75 -25.25 11.56
C GLU A 306 -9.20 -26.42 12.44
N ALA A 307 -8.30 -27.34 12.78
CA ALA A 307 -8.62 -28.45 13.67
C ALA A 307 -9.02 -28.01 15.09
N LEU A 308 -8.46 -26.91 15.62
CA LEU A 308 -8.83 -26.37 16.94
C LEU A 308 -10.19 -25.65 16.92
N THR A 309 -10.52 -24.98 15.81
CA THR A 309 -11.75 -24.19 15.65
C THR A 309 -12.89 -24.94 14.97
N ASP A 310 -12.68 -26.20 14.58
CA ASP A 310 -13.69 -27.02 13.90
C ASP A 310 -14.97 -27.12 14.76
N THR A 311 -16.13 -26.92 14.14
CA THR A 311 -17.44 -27.00 14.81
C THR A 311 -17.81 -28.44 15.14
N ASN A 312 -17.22 -29.42 14.46
CA ASN A 312 -17.50 -30.82 14.69
C ASN A 312 -16.66 -31.38 15.86
N ALA A 313 -17.30 -31.62 17.01
CA ALA A 313 -16.65 -32.15 18.21
C ALA A 313 -15.86 -33.46 18.00
N THR A 314 -16.23 -34.28 17.00
CA THR A 314 -15.51 -35.54 16.73
C THR A 314 -14.17 -35.34 16.02
N LYS A 315 -14.03 -34.27 15.23
CA LYS A 315 -12.82 -33.92 14.49
C LYS A 315 -12.02 -32.82 15.16
N ARG A 316 -12.69 -32.03 16.02
CA ARG A 316 -12.07 -30.95 16.77
C ARG A 316 -10.93 -31.47 17.63
N CYS A 317 -9.79 -30.80 17.50
CA CYS A 317 -8.66 -30.95 18.38
C CYS A 317 -9.03 -30.27 19.71
N GLN A 318 -9.33 -31.07 20.73
CA GLN A 318 -9.77 -30.58 22.02
C GLN A 318 -9.08 -31.35 23.13
N TRP A 319 -8.92 -30.67 24.27
CA TRP A 319 -8.50 -31.34 25.48
C TRP A 319 -9.61 -32.27 25.96
N TYR A 320 -9.27 -33.32 26.68
CA TYR A 320 -10.22 -34.20 27.35
C TYR A 320 -9.59 -34.82 28.59
N HIS A 321 -10.43 -35.15 29.57
CA HIS A 321 -10.03 -35.94 30.74
C HIS A 321 -9.84 -37.40 30.34
N LEU A 322 -8.71 -37.98 30.72
CA LEU A 322 -8.45 -39.41 30.56
C LEU A 322 -9.29 -40.20 31.57
N SER A 323 -9.73 -41.39 31.16
CA SER A 323 -10.27 -42.37 32.11
C SER A 323 -9.20 -42.74 33.13
N GLU A 324 -9.60 -43.16 34.34
CA GLU A 324 -8.64 -43.55 35.38
C GLU A 324 -7.70 -44.67 34.92
N ASP A 325 -8.21 -45.61 34.11
CA ASP A 325 -7.43 -46.72 33.59
C ASP A 325 -6.42 -46.26 32.53
N ASP A 326 -6.83 -45.38 31.61
CA ASP A 326 -5.92 -44.81 30.61
C ASP A 326 -4.88 -43.90 31.27
N TRP A 327 -5.27 -43.17 32.32
CA TRP A 327 -4.37 -42.33 33.09
C TRP A 327 -3.32 -43.16 33.84
N LYS A 328 -3.72 -44.28 34.47
CA LYS A 328 -2.79 -45.25 35.08
C LYS A 328 -1.81 -45.82 34.06
N LYS A 329 -2.28 -46.22 32.88
CA LYS A 329 -1.41 -46.70 31.78
C LYS A 329 -0.41 -45.63 31.35
N LYS A 330 -0.86 -44.40 31.13
CA LYS A 330 0.03 -43.27 30.75
C LYS A 330 1.05 -42.92 31.83
N LYS A 331 0.69 -43.11 33.11
CA LYS A 331 1.58 -42.94 34.25
C LYS A 331 2.67 -44.00 34.31
N GLU A 332 2.34 -45.25 33.96
CA GLU A 332 3.32 -46.33 33.79
C GLU A 332 4.27 -46.05 32.62
N GLU A 333 3.74 -45.71 31.43
CA GLU A 333 4.55 -45.30 30.28
C GLU A 333 5.51 -44.16 30.62
N PHE A 334 5.03 -43.15 31.37
CA PHE A 334 5.87 -42.04 31.81
C PHE A 334 6.98 -42.53 32.74
N ARG A 335 6.68 -43.38 33.73
CA ARG A 335 7.68 -43.97 34.64
C ARG A 335 8.74 -44.76 33.88
N GLU A 336 8.34 -45.55 32.89
CA GLU A 336 9.26 -46.29 32.03
C GLU A 336 10.16 -45.36 31.21
N SER A 337 9.59 -44.30 30.63
CA SER A 337 10.34 -43.30 29.86
C SER A 337 11.36 -42.52 30.71
N VAL A 338 11.08 -42.34 32.00
CA VAL A 338 11.99 -41.70 32.95
C VAL A 338 13.10 -42.67 33.36
N LYS A 339 12.78 -43.95 33.59
CA LYS A 339 13.76 -45.00 33.88
C LYS A 339 14.74 -45.19 32.71
N SER A 340 14.26 -45.21 31.48
CA SER A 340 15.09 -45.45 30.29
C SER A 340 16.03 -44.28 29.94
N LYS A 341 15.65 -43.04 30.26
CA LYS A 341 16.49 -41.86 29.99
C LYS A 341 17.71 -41.75 30.91
N GLY A 342 17.83 -42.61 31.93
CA GLY A 342 18.90 -42.60 32.91
C GLY A 342 18.95 -41.31 33.74
N PRO A 343 19.75 -41.26 34.81
CA PRO A 343 20.03 -40.01 35.48
C PRO A 343 20.71 -39.07 34.47
N ARG A 344 20.04 -37.97 34.11
CA ARG A 344 20.67 -36.90 33.33
C ARG A 344 21.92 -36.48 34.11
N LYS A 345 23.10 -36.88 33.61
CA LYS A 345 24.38 -36.35 34.12
C LYS A 345 24.24 -34.84 34.02
N ARG A 346 24.09 -34.16 35.17
CA ARG A 346 24.18 -32.71 35.21
C ARG A 346 25.59 -32.42 34.76
N THR A 347 25.76 -32.06 33.50
CA THR A 347 26.99 -31.45 33.03
C THR A 347 27.09 -30.18 33.85
N ARG A 348 27.86 -30.24 34.94
CA ARG A 348 28.25 -29.08 35.71
C ARG A 348 28.98 -28.23 34.69
N ILE A 349 28.32 -27.19 34.19
CA ILE A 349 28.98 -26.16 33.42
C ILE A 349 29.99 -25.60 34.41
N GLU A 350 31.26 -25.94 34.21
CA GLU A 350 32.36 -25.30 34.90
C GLU A 350 32.26 -23.83 34.50
N ILE A 351 31.75 -23.02 35.43
CA ILE A 351 31.83 -21.57 35.33
C ILE A 351 33.33 -21.29 35.31
N PRO A 352 33.89 -20.73 34.23
CA PRO A 352 35.30 -20.37 34.21
C PRO A 352 35.53 -19.41 35.36
N ASP A 353 36.43 -19.79 36.27
CA ASP A 353 36.82 -19.01 37.43
C ASP A 353 37.70 -17.86 36.92
N ASP A 354 37.05 -16.73 36.63
CA ASP A 354 37.68 -15.48 36.19
C ASP A 354 38.47 -14.87 37.37
N SER A 355 39.60 -15.51 37.67
CA SER A 355 40.51 -15.14 38.74
C SER A 355 41.82 -14.62 38.16
N LYS A 356 41.96 -13.30 38.25
CA LYS A 356 43.20 -12.54 38.51
C LYS A 356 44.45 -12.94 37.71
N GLU A 357 44.72 -12.18 36.66
CA GLU A 357 46.09 -11.75 36.35
C GLU A 357 46.24 -10.27 36.71
N GLU A 358 46.68 -10.02 37.94
CA GLU A 358 47.40 -8.81 38.30
C GLU A 358 48.81 -8.92 37.71
N SER A 359 49.13 -8.13 36.69
CA SER A 359 50.52 -7.77 36.40
C SER A 359 50.67 -6.26 36.48
N HIS A 360 51.52 -5.89 37.44
CA HIS A 360 52.02 -4.55 37.68
C HIS A 360 52.66 -3.96 36.41
N THR A 361 52.26 -2.74 36.05
CA THR A 361 53.20 -1.78 35.50
C THR A 361 52.78 -0.40 35.99
N GLU A 362 53.55 0.10 36.95
CA GLU A 362 53.53 1.50 37.35
C GLU A 362 54.04 2.34 36.18
N GLU A 363 53.29 3.34 35.73
CA GLU A 363 53.71 4.74 35.80
C GLU A 363 52.66 5.70 35.19
N GLU A 364 52.57 6.84 35.87
CA GLU A 364 51.94 8.11 35.52
C GLU A 364 50.41 8.35 35.69
N ARG A 365 50.17 9.40 36.49
CA ARG A 365 48.92 10.01 36.98
C ARG A 365 48.23 10.85 35.87
N PRO A 366 47.19 11.64 36.18
CA PRO A 366 45.88 11.35 36.79
C PRO A 366 44.73 11.84 35.86
N VAL A 367 43.46 11.62 36.27
CA VAL A 367 42.44 12.67 36.49
C VAL A 367 41.03 12.06 36.47
N LYS A 368 40.37 12.25 37.61
CA LYS A 368 38.97 12.01 37.97
C LYS A 368 37.97 12.52 36.92
N LYS A 369 36.90 11.76 36.64
CA LYS A 369 35.55 12.26 36.28
C LYS A 369 34.51 11.16 36.59
N LYS A 370 33.85 11.26 37.75
CA LYS A 370 32.48 11.75 37.96
C LYS A 370 31.39 10.98 37.19
N LYS A 371 30.60 10.23 37.97
CA LYS A 371 29.20 9.85 37.71
C LYS A 371 28.42 11.01 37.07
N LYS A 372 27.69 10.72 35.98
CA LYS A 372 26.54 11.53 35.57
C LYS A 372 25.36 10.61 35.24
N THR A 373 24.31 10.83 36.02
CA THR A 373 22.92 10.47 35.82
C THR A 373 22.35 11.13 34.56
N ALA A 374 21.23 10.56 34.12
CA ALA A 374 20.43 10.86 32.95
C ALA A 374 20.19 12.36 32.67
N LYS A 375 20.19 12.71 31.38
CA LYS A 375 19.32 13.76 30.84
C LYS A 375 19.03 13.52 29.35
N ALA A 376 17.77 13.71 28.99
CA ALA A 376 17.23 13.70 27.64
C ALA A 376 17.78 14.85 26.79
N SER A 377 17.91 14.62 25.48
CA SER A 377 17.58 15.59 24.42
C SER A 377 17.78 15.00 23.02
N ASP A 378 16.81 15.35 22.18
CA ASP A 378 16.77 15.49 20.72
C ASP A 378 18.04 15.49 19.84
N SER A 379 17.74 15.22 18.56
CA SER A 379 18.41 15.58 17.29
C SER A 379 19.34 14.56 16.60
N ASP A 380 18.82 14.10 15.46
CA ASP A 380 19.46 13.93 14.15
C ASP A 380 20.96 13.62 14.07
N LYS A 381 21.27 12.43 13.53
CA LYS A 381 22.23 12.31 12.41
C LYS A 381 22.21 10.93 11.74
N GLU A 382 22.32 11.01 10.43
CA GLU A 382 22.29 9.97 9.42
C GLU A 382 23.45 8.96 9.51
N ASN A 383 23.12 7.72 9.13
CA ASN A 383 23.87 6.77 8.30
C ASN A 383 25.40 6.71 8.36
N GLN A 384 25.91 5.55 8.77
CA GLN A 384 26.67 4.65 7.88
C GLN A 384 26.80 3.26 8.52
N CYS A 385 26.14 2.26 7.93
CA CYS A 385 26.41 0.84 8.19
C CYS A 385 26.81 0.18 6.87
N THR A 386 28.12 -0.04 6.72
CA THR A 386 28.74 -0.82 5.65
C THR A 386 29.29 -2.08 6.26
N THR A 387 28.80 -3.25 5.83
CA THR A 387 29.56 -4.48 5.52
C THR A 387 28.57 -5.63 5.37
N ASP A 388 28.43 -6.14 4.14
CA ASP A 388 28.26 -7.57 3.80
C ASP A 388 27.66 -7.74 2.40
N LEU A 389 28.49 -7.52 1.38
CA LEU A 389 28.15 -7.73 -0.03
C LEU A 389 29.22 -8.58 -0.75
N GLU A 390 29.64 -9.69 -0.15
CA GLU A 390 30.54 -10.65 -0.85
C GLU A 390 30.05 -12.10 -0.94
N LYS A 391 28.98 -12.49 -0.25
CA LYS A 391 28.48 -13.89 -0.32
C LYS A 391 27.29 -14.13 -1.26
N VAL A 392 26.71 -13.08 -1.86
CA VAL A 392 25.51 -13.23 -2.74
C VAL A 392 25.86 -13.42 -4.23
N LYS A 393 27.07 -13.08 -4.68
CA LYS A 393 27.44 -13.11 -6.12
C LYS A 393 27.67 -14.51 -6.71
N LYS A 394 27.73 -15.57 -5.90
CA LYS A 394 27.97 -16.94 -6.40
C LYS A 394 26.69 -17.74 -6.72
N LYS A 395 25.53 -17.38 -6.15
CA LYS A 395 24.26 -18.10 -6.40
C LYS A 395 23.43 -17.55 -7.57
N THR A 396 23.66 -16.32 -8.02
CA THR A 396 22.90 -15.71 -9.12
C THR A 396 23.38 -16.11 -10.52
N LYS A 397 24.64 -16.55 -10.68
CA LYS A 397 25.19 -16.97 -11.98
C LYS A 397 24.68 -18.33 -12.48
N GLU A 398 24.15 -19.17 -11.60
CA GLU A 398 23.65 -20.50 -11.98
C GLU A 398 22.17 -20.49 -12.38
N ALA A 399 21.40 -19.47 -11.94
CA ALA A 399 20.01 -19.28 -12.33
C ALA A 399 19.86 -18.65 -13.74
N GLU A 400 20.68 -17.65 -14.09
CA GLU A 400 20.63 -16.99 -15.41
C GLU A 400 21.03 -17.90 -16.59
N LYS A 401 21.81 -18.96 -16.31
CA LYS A 401 22.22 -19.93 -17.35
C LYS A 401 21.10 -20.94 -17.69
N LYS A 402 20.13 -21.17 -16.80
CA LYS A 402 18.98 -22.07 -17.04
C LYS A 402 17.80 -21.40 -17.75
N GLU A 403 17.64 -20.08 -17.65
CA GLU A 403 16.59 -19.37 -18.39
C GLU A 403 16.94 -19.14 -19.87
N THR A 404 18.22 -18.93 -20.18
CA THR A 404 18.66 -18.68 -21.56
C THR A 404 18.65 -19.91 -22.47
N GLU A 405 18.53 -21.12 -21.93
CA GLU A 405 18.32 -22.36 -22.70
C GLU A 405 16.84 -22.61 -23.05
N LYS A 406 15.91 -22.26 -22.15
CA LYS A 406 14.45 -22.45 -22.38
C LYS A 406 13.87 -21.52 -23.45
N ASP A 407 14.43 -20.31 -23.60
CA ASP A 407 13.94 -19.37 -24.62
C ASP A 407 14.42 -19.71 -26.04
N LYS A 408 15.55 -20.40 -26.19
CA LYS A 408 16.02 -20.86 -27.51
C LYS A 408 15.21 -22.04 -28.06
N GLU A 409 14.54 -22.80 -27.19
CA GLU A 409 13.71 -23.93 -27.60
C GLU A 409 12.30 -23.47 -28.05
N LYS A 410 11.75 -22.41 -27.45
CA LYS A 410 10.46 -21.81 -27.84
C LYS A 410 10.51 -21.08 -29.19
N ASP A 411 11.64 -20.53 -29.58
CA ASP A 411 11.78 -19.85 -30.88
C ASP A 411 11.93 -20.82 -32.07
N LYS A 412 12.44 -22.03 -31.83
CA LYS A 412 12.50 -23.08 -32.87
C LYS A 412 11.13 -23.63 -33.22
N THR A 413 10.23 -23.81 -32.24
CA THR A 413 8.88 -24.33 -32.46
C THR A 413 7.97 -23.33 -33.20
N LYS A 414 8.10 -22.03 -32.94
CA LYS A 414 7.37 -20.98 -33.69
C LYS A 414 7.77 -20.88 -35.16
N LYS A 415 9.04 -21.11 -35.51
CA LYS A 415 9.50 -21.10 -36.91
C LYS A 415 8.98 -22.28 -37.73
N ILE A 416 8.76 -23.44 -37.10
CA ILE A 416 8.21 -24.63 -37.78
C ILE A 416 6.71 -24.43 -38.09
N GLY A 417 5.95 -23.80 -37.18
CA GLY A 417 4.53 -23.49 -37.40
C GLY A 417 4.28 -22.57 -38.59
N LYS A 418 5.06 -21.48 -38.73
CA LYS A 418 4.91 -20.53 -39.84
C LYS A 418 5.21 -21.12 -41.22
N LYS A 419 6.15 -22.07 -41.33
CA LYS A 419 6.44 -22.73 -42.62
C LYS A 419 5.28 -23.60 -43.08
N LYS A 420 4.62 -24.34 -42.18
CA LYS A 420 3.44 -25.17 -42.53
C LYS A 420 2.25 -24.34 -43.00
N THR A 421 2.03 -23.16 -42.43
CA THR A 421 0.92 -22.28 -42.84
C THR A 421 1.13 -21.65 -44.23
N VAL A 422 2.38 -21.35 -44.60
CA VAL A 422 2.71 -20.80 -45.92
C VAL A 422 2.62 -21.87 -47.01
N GLN A 423 2.99 -23.11 -46.71
CA GLN A 423 2.89 -24.22 -47.65
C GLN A 423 1.41 -24.60 -47.92
N LYS A 424 0.59 -24.65 -46.87
CA LYS A 424 -0.86 -24.91 -47.00
C LYS A 424 -1.60 -23.81 -47.78
N LYS A 425 -1.13 -22.55 -47.73
CA LYS A 425 -1.69 -21.46 -48.55
C LYS A 425 -1.28 -21.53 -50.02
N LYS A 426 -0.16 -22.19 -50.35
CA LYS A 426 0.24 -22.40 -51.75
C LYS A 426 -0.52 -23.55 -52.41
N GLU A 427 -0.88 -24.59 -51.66
CA GLU A 427 -1.69 -25.71 -52.15
C GLU A 427 -3.19 -25.37 -52.33
N ILE A 428 -3.68 -24.29 -51.74
CA ILE A 428 -5.08 -23.84 -51.91
C ILE A 428 -5.23 -22.90 -53.12
N ASN A 429 -4.13 -22.33 -53.61
CA ASN A 429 -4.11 -21.36 -54.70
C ASN A 429 -3.49 -21.92 -56.01
N ALA A 430 -3.19 -23.22 -56.04
CA ALA A 430 -2.82 -23.98 -57.22
C ALA A 430 -3.88 -25.07 -57.41
#